data_AF-A0A2R3MXC3-F1
#
_entry.id   AF-A0A2R3MXC3-F1
#
_cell.length_a   1.000
_cell.length_b   1.000
_cell.length_c   1.000
_cell.angle_alpha   90.00
_cell.angle_beta   90.00
_cell.angle_gamma   90.00
#
_symmetry.space_group_name_H-M   'P 1'
#
loop_
_entity.id
_entity.type
_entity.pdbx_description
1 polymer ?
#
loop_
_entity_poly.entity_id
_entity_poly.type
_entity_poly.pdbx_seq_one_letter_code
_entity_poly.pdbx_strand_id
1 'polypeptide(L)'
;MHDPQDVKLQSQIEILLDALLRLPEKPFKACYTRAEANLRFQLSGPFSYVIEASDGYAFVQDILENYLTPTSQIPGSYVATHGFLPSQPNLKTTLLLKGPEIRHHLHLGEISLLDEAPTFAKILGLPWQTGQPLDVFR
;
A
#
# COMPACT_ATOMS: atom_id res chain seq x y z
N MET A 1 17.64 3.24 8.15
CA MET A 1 19.09 3.56 8.14
C MET A 1 19.45 4.10 9.51
N HIS A 2 20.46 3.56 10.18
CA HIS A 2 20.81 3.94 11.55
C HIS A 2 21.41 5.35 11.63
N ASP A 3 22.21 5.75 10.63
CA ASP A 3 22.67 7.12 10.44
C ASP A 3 22.15 7.66 9.08
N PRO A 4 21.17 8.58 9.08
CA PRO A 4 20.65 9.20 7.86
C PRO A 4 21.68 10.01 7.06
N GLN A 5 22.84 10.32 7.64
CA GLN A 5 23.91 11.10 7.01
C GLN A 5 25.06 10.23 6.49
N ASP A 6 24.98 8.91 6.61
CA ASP A 6 25.97 8.00 6.04
C ASP A 6 25.82 7.93 4.51
N VAL A 7 26.41 8.92 3.83
CA VAL A 7 26.38 9.06 2.37
C VAL A 7 27.00 7.85 1.67
N LYS A 8 28.00 7.20 2.29
CA LYS A 8 28.67 6.04 1.70
C LYS A 8 27.72 4.85 1.69
N LEU A 9 27.07 4.55 2.83
CA LEU A 9 26.08 3.50 2.92
C LEU A 9 24.90 3.76 1.99
N GLN A 10 24.41 5.01 1.96
CA GLN A 10 23.33 5.39 1.05
C GLN A 10 23.68 5.11 -0.41
N SER A 11 24.87 5.52 -0.86
CA SER A 11 25.33 5.28 -2.24
C SER A 11 25.41 3.78 -2.55
N GLN A 12 25.87 2.96 -1.60
CA GLN A 12 25.93 1.50 -1.78
C GLN A 12 24.53 0.87 -1.89
N ILE A 13 23.58 1.34 -1.09
CA ILE A 13 22.18 0.89 -1.13
C ILE A 13 21.54 1.28 -2.47
N GLU A 14 21.75 2.49 -2.97
CA GLU A 14 21.19 2.95 -4.25
C GLU A 14 21.71 2.12 -5.42
N ILE A 15 23.02 1.81 -5.44
CA ILE A 15 23.60 0.90 -6.44
C ILE A 15 22.94 -0.49 -6.37
N LEU A 16 22.70 -1.02 -5.17
CA LEU A 16 22.05 -2.31 -4.99
C LEU A 16 20.59 -2.27 -5.46
N LEU A 17 19.83 -1.25 -5.10
CA LEU A 17 18.43 -1.09 -5.52
C LEU A 17 18.32 -0.99 -7.04
N ASP A 18 19.20 -0.23 -7.68
CA ASP A 18 19.26 -0.15 -9.13
C ASP A 18 19.62 -1.49 -9.77
N ALA A 19 20.48 -2.30 -9.15
CA ALA A 19 20.80 -3.64 -9.62
C ALA A 19 19.59 -4.58 -9.49
N LEU A 20 18.88 -4.53 -8.36
CA LEU A 20 17.67 -5.33 -8.10
C LEU A 20 16.56 -5.04 -9.13
N LEU A 21 16.33 -3.76 -9.45
CA LEU A 21 15.35 -3.34 -10.46
C LEU A 21 15.70 -3.79 -11.89
N ARG A 22 16.96 -4.18 -12.13
CA ARG A 22 17.46 -4.62 -13.44
C ARG A 22 17.60 -6.14 -13.57
N LEU A 23 17.18 -6.91 -12.56
CA LEU A 23 17.19 -8.36 -12.63
C LEU A 23 16.34 -8.88 -13.82
N PRO A 24 16.80 -9.90 -14.56
CA PRO A 24 16.09 -10.45 -15.72
C PRO A 24 14.65 -10.88 -15.41
N GLU A 25 14.43 -11.46 -14.24
CA GLU A 25 13.16 -11.98 -13.74
C GLU A 25 12.20 -10.86 -13.31
N LYS A 26 12.71 -9.62 -13.14
CA LYS A 26 11.96 -8.42 -12.75
C LYS A 26 11.02 -8.60 -11.54
N PRO A 27 11.47 -9.17 -10.41
CA PRO A 27 10.62 -9.34 -9.24
C PRO A 27 10.29 -8.02 -8.52
N PHE A 28 11.08 -6.98 -8.77
CA PHE A 28 10.89 -5.64 -8.22
C PHE A 28 10.34 -4.70 -9.31
N LYS A 29 9.24 -4.03 -9.01
CA LYS A 29 8.54 -3.14 -9.95
C LYS A 29 9.02 -1.70 -9.86
N ALA A 30 9.21 -1.20 -8.64
CA ALA A 30 9.64 0.16 -8.39
C ALA A 30 10.33 0.29 -7.03
N CYS A 31 11.11 1.35 -6.88
CA CYS A 31 11.63 1.81 -5.61
C CYS A 31 11.31 3.30 -5.46
N TYR A 32 10.88 3.71 -4.26
CA TYR A 32 10.55 5.08 -3.93
C TYR A 32 11.41 5.52 -2.74
N THR A 33 12.01 6.69 -2.82
CA THR A 33 12.58 7.36 -1.65
C THR A 33 11.48 7.72 -0.64
N ARG A 34 11.86 7.98 0.61
CA ARG A 34 10.92 8.50 1.62
C ARG A 34 10.16 9.75 1.15
N ALA A 35 10.84 10.66 0.46
CA ALA A 35 10.21 11.88 -0.04
C ALA A 35 9.15 11.57 -1.11
N GLU A 36 9.45 10.68 -2.05
CA GLU A 36 8.50 10.25 -3.08
C GLU A 36 7.33 9.47 -2.50
N ALA A 37 7.59 8.57 -1.55
CA ALA A 37 6.54 7.80 -0.87
C ALA A 37 5.58 8.71 -0.10
N ASN A 38 6.10 9.73 0.59
CA ASN A 38 5.28 10.71 1.28
C ASN A 38 4.46 11.55 0.28
N LEU A 39 5.08 12.04 -0.78
CA LEU A 39 4.40 12.86 -1.78
C LEU A 39 3.28 12.11 -2.51
N ARG A 40 3.55 10.84 -2.90
CA ARG A 40 2.63 10.05 -3.73
C ARG A 40 1.57 9.31 -2.93
N PHE A 41 1.94 8.81 -1.74
CA PHE A 41 1.12 7.85 -1.00
C PHE A 41 0.81 8.30 0.43
N GLN A 42 1.27 9.50 0.83
CA GLN A 42 1.19 9.98 2.23
C GLN A 42 1.83 9.01 3.24
N LEU A 43 2.74 8.15 2.74
CA LEU A 43 3.46 7.18 3.53
C LEU A 43 4.72 7.82 4.12
N SER A 44 4.75 7.94 5.44
CA SER A 44 5.87 8.51 6.20
C SER A 44 6.24 7.63 7.39
N GLY A 45 7.48 7.73 7.85
CA GLY A 45 7.99 6.89 8.95
C GLY A 45 9.51 6.73 8.94
N PRO A 46 10.07 5.91 9.84
CA PRO A 46 11.51 5.71 9.99
C PRO A 46 12.08 4.72 8.94
N PHE A 47 11.87 5.02 7.65
CA PHE A 47 12.43 4.27 6.52
C PHE A 47 13.15 5.21 5.54
N SER A 48 14.00 4.66 4.69
CA SER A 48 14.71 5.41 3.65
C SER A 48 14.10 5.19 2.27
N TYR A 49 13.68 3.96 1.99
CA TYR A 49 13.12 3.55 0.71
C TYR A 49 11.92 2.62 0.92
N VAL A 50 11.03 2.59 -0.06
CA VAL A 50 9.92 1.65 -0.20
C VAL A 50 10.13 0.90 -1.50
N ILE A 51 9.96 -0.42 -1.47
CA ILE A 51 10.14 -1.28 -2.63
C ILE A 51 8.78 -1.89 -2.98
N GLU A 52 8.39 -1.79 -4.25
CA GLU A 52 7.18 -2.39 -4.79
C GLU A 52 7.53 -3.69 -5.50
N ALA A 53 6.86 -4.79 -5.14
CA ALA A 53 6.98 -6.06 -5.85
C ALA A 53 6.21 -6.01 -7.18
N SER A 54 6.70 -6.74 -8.18
CA SER A 54 5.96 -7.00 -9.42
C SER A 54 4.79 -7.96 -9.19
N ASP A 55 3.81 -7.94 -10.08
CA ASP A 55 2.68 -8.87 -10.06
C ASP A 55 3.19 -10.33 -10.04
N GLY A 56 2.65 -11.14 -9.12
CA GLY A 56 3.07 -12.53 -8.92
C GLY A 56 4.24 -12.72 -7.95
N TYR A 57 4.80 -11.64 -7.41
CA TYR A 57 5.88 -11.67 -6.42
C TYR A 57 5.43 -11.07 -5.08
N ALA A 58 6.03 -11.53 -3.98
CA ALA A 58 5.80 -11.00 -2.65
C ALA A 58 7.09 -11.06 -1.82
N PHE A 59 7.19 -10.19 -0.82
CA PHE A 59 8.28 -10.23 0.15
C PHE A 59 7.89 -11.07 1.35
N VAL A 60 8.83 -11.87 1.85
CA VAL A 60 8.71 -12.61 3.11
C VAL A 60 9.65 -11.99 4.14
N GLN A 61 9.32 -12.14 5.42
CA GLN A 61 10.14 -11.62 6.51
C GLN A 61 11.39 -12.47 6.76
N ASP A 62 11.32 -13.76 6.44
CA ASP A 62 12.41 -14.70 6.67
C ASP A 62 13.51 -14.58 5.61
N ILE A 63 14.75 -14.78 6.05
CA ILE A 63 15.88 -14.93 5.13
C ILE A 63 15.86 -16.37 4.62
N LEU A 64 15.54 -16.52 3.34
CA LEU A 64 15.58 -17.80 2.64
C LEU A 64 16.97 -18.05 2.05
N GLU A 65 17.25 -19.31 1.73
CA GLU A 65 18.48 -19.71 1.04
C GLU A 65 18.60 -19.07 -0.35
N ASN A 66 17.47 -18.96 -1.06
CA ASN A 66 17.39 -18.35 -2.39
C ASN A 66 16.66 -17.00 -2.32
N TYR A 67 17.17 -16.00 -3.04
CA TYR A 67 16.54 -14.69 -3.14
C TYR A 67 15.18 -14.72 -3.87
N LEU A 68 14.96 -15.72 -4.72
CA LEU A 68 13.67 -16.07 -5.30
C LEU A 68 13.35 -17.52 -4.97
N THR A 69 12.19 -17.72 -4.33
CA THR A 69 11.71 -19.05 -3.95
C THR A 69 10.24 -19.16 -4.36
N PRO A 70 9.85 -20.20 -5.11
CA PRO A 70 8.44 -20.44 -5.42
C PRO A 70 7.62 -20.61 -4.15
N THR A 71 6.44 -20.00 -4.08
CA THR A 71 5.55 -20.06 -2.92
C THR A 71 5.25 -21.51 -2.49
N SER A 72 5.12 -22.45 -3.42
CA SER A 72 4.90 -23.87 -3.13
C SER A 72 6.03 -24.53 -2.32
N GLN A 73 7.21 -23.92 -2.24
CA GLN A 73 8.36 -24.40 -1.47
C GLN A 73 8.50 -23.70 -0.11
N ILE A 74 7.64 -22.71 0.20
CA ILE A 74 7.64 -21.98 1.46
C ILE A 74 6.50 -22.51 2.32
N PRO A 75 6.79 -23.29 3.39
CA PRO A 75 5.75 -23.83 4.27
C PRO A 75 4.91 -22.71 4.91
N GLY A 76 3.58 -22.88 4.90
CA GLY A 76 2.67 -21.89 5.50
C GLY A 76 2.48 -20.62 4.67
N SER A 77 3.05 -20.54 3.46
CA SER A 77 2.82 -19.42 2.57
C SER A 77 1.45 -19.48 1.89
N TYR A 78 0.95 -18.30 1.50
CA TYR A 78 -0.30 -18.14 0.78
C TYR A 78 -0.02 -17.80 -0.69
N VAL A 79 -0.78 -18.41 -1.60
CA VAL A 79 -0.71 -18.14 -3.05
C VAL A 79 -1.25 -16.74 -3.36
N ALA A 80 -2.24 -16.27 -2.59
CA ALA A 80 -2.80 -14.94 -2.71
C ALA A 80 -2.29 -14.06 -1.57
N THR A 81 -1.71 -12.92 -1.92
CA THR A 81 -1.24 -11.90 -0.98
C THR A 81 -1.86 -10.55 -1.33
N HIS A 82 -1.74 -9.59 -0.43
CA HIS A 82 -2.19 -8.21 -0.61
C HIS A 82 -1.10 -7.24 -0.15
N GLY A 83 -1.35 -5.93 -0.31
CA GLY A 83 -0.43 -4.88 0.14
C GLY A 83 0.34 -4.17 -0.98
N PHE A 84 0.03 -4.46 -2.24
CA PHE A 84 0.48 -3.64 -3.36
C PHE A 84 -0.23 -2.27 -3.37
N LEU A 85 0.16 -1.41 -4.31
CA LEU A 85 -0.45 -0.09 -4.45
C LEU A 85 -1.96 -0.18 -4.73
N PRO A 86 -2.78 0.75 -4.18
CA PRO A 86 -4.22 0.80 -4.42
C PRO A 86 -4.61 0.97 -5.90
N SER A 87 -3.68 1.43 -6.74
CA SER A 87 -3.87 1.54 -8.19
C SER A 87 -3.70 0.22 -8.94
N GLN A 88 -3.27 -0.86 -8.29
CA GLN A 88 -3.14 -2.16 -8.95
C GLN A 88 -4.53 -2.69 -9.34
N PRO A 89 -4.68 -3.21 -10.57
CA PRO A 89 -5.95 -3.79 -11.00
C PRO A 89 -6.40 -4.88 -10.03
N ASN A 90 -7.71 -4.95 -9.78
CA ASN A 90 -8.35 -5.96 -8.92
C ASN A 90 -8.03 -5.90 -7.42
N LEU A 91 -7.32 -4.86 -6.93
CA LEU A 91 -7.21 -4.58 -5.49
C LEU A 91 -8.29 -3.60 -5.02
N LYS A 92 -9.56 -4.03 -5.07
CA LYS A 92 -10.69 -3.26 -4.58
C LYS A 92 -11.39 -3.97 -3.43
N THR A 93 -11.86 -3.19 -2.48
CA THR A 93 -12.80 -3.66 -1.44
C THR A 93 -14.19 -3.09 -1.72
N THR A 94 -15.18 -3.47 -0.91
CA THR A 94 -16.58 -3.05 -1.08
C THR A 94 -17.09 -2.37 0.19
N LEU A 95 -17.76 -1.22 0.02
CA LEU A 95 -18.54 -0.56 1.06
C LEU A 95 -20.03 -0.67 0.73
N LEU A 96 -20.83 -1.13 1.71
CA LEU A 96 -22.29 -1.22 1.62
C LEU A 96 -22.89 -0.46 2.80
N LEU A 97 -23.68 0.58 2.52
CA LEU A 97 -24.33 1.41 3.54
C LEU A 97 -25.84 1.25 3.48
N LYS A 98 -26.46 1.03 4.65
CA LYS A 98 -27.91 1.01 4.81
C LYS A 98 -28.28 1.57 6.17
N GLY A 99 -29.18 2.55 6.18
CA GLY A 99 -29.64 3.18 7.42
C GLY A 99 -30.80 4.14 7.14
N PRO A 100 -31.47 4.63 8.20
CA PRO A 100 -32.63 5.52 8.07
C PRO A 100 -32.30 6.82 7.33
N GLU A 101 -31.13 7.38 7.61
CA GLU A 101 -30.64 8.64 7.02
C GLU A 101 -29.84 8.43 5.73
N ILE A 102 -29.63 7.17 5.30
CA ILE A 102 -28.89 6.86 4.08
C ILE A 102 -29.85 6.82 2.89
N ARG A 103 -29.50 7.50 1.79
CA ARG A 103 -30.27 7.51 0.55
C ARG A 103 -30.37 6.11 -0.03
N HIS A 104 -31.57 5.75 -0.49
CA HIS A 104 -31.83 4.46 -1.12
C HIS A 104 -31.48 4.52 -2.60
N HIS A 105 -31.13 3.35 -3.17
CA HIS A 105 -30.84 3.17 -4.60
C HIS A 105 -29.72 4.08 -5.14
N LEU A 106 -28.77 4.45 -4.27
CA LEU A 106 -27.60 5.23 -4.64
C LEU A 106 -26.42 4.30 -4.97
N HIS A 107 -25.82 4.49 -6.14
CA HIS A 107 -24.56 3.85 -6.52
C HIS A 107 -23.46 4.91 -6.58
N LEU A 108 -22.47 4.79 -5.69
CA LEU A 108 -21.38 5.79 -5.56
C LEU A 108 -20.27 5.60 -6.60
N GLY A 109 -20.20 4.45 -7.26
CA GLY A 109 -19.05 4.11 -8.11
C GLY A 109 -17.80 3.83 -7.26
N GLU A 110 -16.66 4.33 -7.72
CA GLU A 110 -15.39 4.23 -6.98
C GLU A 110 -15.25 5.38 -5.99
N ILE A 111 -14.91 5.04 -4.75
CA ILE A 111 -14.71 5.96 -3.63
C ILE A 111 -13.38 5.66 -2.93
N SER A 112 -12.89 6.62 -2.14
CA SER A 112 -11.71 6.40 -1.30
C SER A 112 -12.12 5.79 0.05
N LEU A 113 -11.35 4.82 0.55
CA LEU A 113 -11.52 4.34 1.94
C LEU A 113 -11.31 5.47 2.96
N LEU A 114 -10.56 6.51 2.60
CA LEU A 114 -10.35 7.67 3.46
C LEU A 114 -11.66 8.44 3.75
N ASP A 115 -12.68 8.27 2.90
CA ASP A 115 -13.99 8.90 3.07
C ASP A 115 -14.89 8.11 4.04
N GLU A 116 -14.54 6.87 4.39
CA GLU A 116 -15.34 6.03 5.31
C GLU A 116 -15.34 6.60 6.73
N ALA A 117 -14.17 7.00 7.22
CA ALA A 117 -14.03 7.52 8.58
C ALA A 117 -14.86 8.80 8.84
N PRO A 118 -14.80 9.86 8.02
CA PRO A 118 -15.71 11.01 8.17
C PRO A 118 -17.18 10.63 7.99
N THR A 119 -17.49 9.67 7.11
CA THR A 119 -18.86 9.18 6.91
C THR A 119 -19.40 8.51 8.17
N PHE A 120 -18.63 7.63 8.80
CA PHE A 120 -19.01 6.95 10.03
C PHE A 120 -19.09 7.93 11.20
N ALA A 121 -18.19 8.90 11.30
CA ALA A 121 -18.27 9.95 12.30
C ALA A 121 -19.59 10.73 12.17
N LYS A 122 -20.01 11.09 10.95
CA LYS A 122 -21.30 11.75 10.71
C LYS A 122 -22.50 10.86 11.09
N ILE A 123 -22.45 9.56 10.78
CA ILE A 123 -23.49 8.59 11.19
C ILE A 123 -23.60 8.53 12.72
N LEU A 124 -22.47 8.56 13.43
CA LEU A 124 -22.40 8.44 14.90
C LEU A 124 -22.58 9.78 15.63
N GLY A 125 -22.70 10.91 14.91
CA GLY A 125 -22.76 12.24 15.52
C GLY A 125 -21.47 12.68 16.21
N LEU A 126 -20.32 12.14 15.79
CA LEU A 126 -19.01 12.46 16.35
C LEU A 126 -18.34 13.63 15.60
N PRO A 127 -17.59 14.50 16.30
CA PRO A 127 -16.80 15.52 15.64
C PRO A 127 -15.70 14.88 14.77
N TRP A 128 -15.44 15.48 13.60
CA TRP A 128 -14.41 15.03 12.68
C TRP A 128 -13.69 16.22 12.04
N GLN A 129 -12.42 16.06 11.70
CA GLN A 129 -11.52 17.19 11.40
C GLN A 129 -10.93 17.19 9.99
N THR A 130 -10.85 16.05 9.30
CA THR A 130 -10.14 15.92 8.01
C THR A 130 -10.96 15.15 6.96
N GLY A 131 -10.78 15.43 5.67
CA GLY A 131 -11.59 14.79 4.63
C GLY A 131 -13.07 15.21 4.69
N GLN A 132 -13.92 14.57 3.89
CA GLN A 132 -15.35 14.86 3.80
C GLN A 132 -16.15 13.57 3.84
N PRO A 133 -17.32 13.54 4.52
CA PRO A 133 -18.18 12.39 4.47
C PRO A 133 -18.70 12.19 3.05
N LEU A 134 -18.94 10.94 2.68
CA LEU A 134 -19.58 10.58 1.43
C LEU A 134 -20.93 11.29 1.32
N ASP A 135 -21.28 11.72 0.12
CA ASP A 135 -22.60 12.26 -0.16
C ASP A 135 -23.62 11.10 -0.27
N VAL A 136 -24.06 10.62 0.89
CA VAL A 136 -24.97 9.46 1.03
C VAL A 136 -26.19 9.75 1.90
N PHE A 137 -26.26 10.93 2.50
CA PHE A 137 -27.28 11.29 3.49
C PHE A 137 -28.49 11.95 2.82
N ARG A 138 -29.67 11.81 3.45
CA ARG A 138 -30.91 12.49 3.04
C ARG A 138 -30.96 13.94 3.51
#